data_AF-A0A645FS60-F1
#
_entry.id   AF-A0A645FS60-F1
#
_cell.length_a   1.000
_cell.length_b   1.000
_cell.length_c   1.000
_cell.angle_alpha   90.00
_cell.angle_beta   90.00
_cell.angle_gamma   90.00
#
_symmetry.space_group_name_H-M   'P 1'
#
loop_
_entity.id
_entity.type
_entity.pdbx_description
1 polymer ?
#
loop_
_entity_poly.entity_id
_entity_poly.type
_entity_poly.pdbx_seq_one_letter_code
_entity_poly.pdbx_strand_id
1 'polypeptide(L)'
;MDKFFSFENPCIIVTRGLELQEEFIQAAKKYKVNIFRSNIKSTRFVSRITNYLDSELAPETRIHGVLVDVYGIGILITGESGIGKSETALELIKRGHRLIADDAVDIKEIDGFLYGNCPYITRGMLEVRGMGIIDVSAIYGSSSIVTNKKISLIISLVNWDDKQDFDRLGVDKEYTEILGVSVEKMLLPIRPGRNIAVIIEAAAANFRYHATSNSTPVETIEKRISEMNY
;
A
#
# COMPACT_ATOMS: atom_id res chain seq x y z
N MET A 1 -25.15 -37.52 -7.89
CA MET A 1 -24.52 -36.43 -8.67
C MET A 1 -25.39 -35.18 -8.74
N ASP A 2 -26.67 -35.31 -9.08
CA ASP A 2 -27.60 -34.18 -9.21
C ASP A 2 -27.66 -33.23 -8.00
N LYS A 3 -27.64 -33.74 -6.76
CA LYS A 3 -27.62 -32.90 -5.55
C LYS A 3 -26.34 -32.05 -5.40
N PHE A 4 -25.20 -32.51 -5.91
CA PHE A 4 -23.94 -31.75 -5.85
C PHE A 4 -23.94 -30.60 -6.87
N PHE A 5 -24.49 -30.85 -8.07
CA PHE A 5 -24.61 -29.85 -9.13
C PHE A 5 -25.82 -28.91 -8.97
N SER A 6 -26.75 -29.20 -8.05
CA SER A 6 -27.86 -28.30 -7.74
C SER A 6 -27.48 -27.10 -6.88
N PHE A 7 -26.27 -27.07 -6.31
CA PHE A 7 -25.76 -25.89 -5.60
C PHE A 7 -25.26 -24.84 -6.60
N GLU A 8 -25.29 -23.56 -6.22
CA GLU A 8 -24.73 -22.45 -7.00
C GLU A 8 -23.20 -22.50 -7.00
N ASN A 9 -22.63 -23.33 -7.87
CA ASN A 9 -21.18 -23.45 -8.05
C ASN A 9 -20.77 -22.67 -9.30
N PRO A 10 -19.94 -21.62 -9.20
CA PRO A 10 -19.50 -20.86 -10.37
C PRO A 10 -18.66 -21.71 -11.33
N CYS A 11 -17.88 -22.65 -10.79
CA CYS A 11 -17.19 -23.68 -11.54
C CYS A 11 -16.75 -24.83 -10.63
N ILE A 12 -16.30 -25.92 -11.24
CA ILE A 12 -15.65 -27.04 -10.55
C ILE A 12 -14.24 -27.19 -11.09
N ILE A 13 -13.26 -27.39 -10.20
CA ILE A 13 -11.87 -27.60 -10.60
C ILE A 13 -11.36 -28.96 -10.13
N VAL A 14 -10.92 -29.76 -11.10
CA VAL A 14 -10.38 -31.10 -10.88
C VAL A 14 -8.86 -31.03 -10.86
N THR A 15 -8.27 -31.32 -9.71
CA THR A 15 -6.82 -31.24 -9.50
C THR A 15 -6.11 -32.56 -9.79
N ARG A 16 -4.78 -32.57 -9.75
CA ARG A 16 -3.91 -33.75 -9.99
C ARG A 16 -4.09 -34.43 -11.35
N GLY A 17 -4.69 -33.75 -12.32
CA GLY A 17 -4.91 -34.30 -13.67
C GLY A 17 -5.84 -35.51 -13.71
N LEU A 18 -6.69 -35.69 -12.69
CA LEU A 18 -7.58 -36.85 -12.62
C LEU A 18 -8.57 -36.86 -13.78
N GLU A 19 -8.81 -38.07 -14.31
CA GLU A 19 -9.88 -38.29 -15.28
C GLU A 19 -11.24 -38.20 -14.61
N LEU A 20 -12.22 -37.73 -15.37
CA LEU A 20 -13.59 -37.55 -14.92
C LEU A 20 -14.45 -38.67 -15.49
N GLN A 21 -15.28 -39.25 -14.63
CA GLN A 21 -16.30 -40.20 -15.07
C GLN A 21 -17.33 -39.49 -15.96
N GLU A 22 -17.89 -40.23 -16.92
CA GLU A 22 -18.81 -39.67 -17.91
C GLU A 22 -20.10 -39.10 -17.28
N GLU A 23 -20.60 -39.75 -16.21
CA GLU A 23 -21.74 -39.26 -15.42
C GLU A 23 -21.48 -37.86 -14.83
N PHE A 24 -20.24 -37.58 -14.41
CA PHE A 24 -19.84 -36.27 -13.87
C PHE A 24 -19.92 -35.18 -14.95
N ILE A 25 -19.50 -35.50 -16.17
CA ILE A 25 -19.52 -34.58 -17.32
C ILE A 25 -20.95 -34.34 -17.77
N GLN A 26 -21.79 -35.37 -17.81
CA GLN A 26 -23.21 -35.24 -18.17
C GLN A 26 -23.97 -34.38 -17.17
N ALA A 27 -23.74 -34.58 -15.86
CA ALA A 27 -24.30 -33.73 -14.82
C ALA A 27 -23.87 -32.26 -14.99
N ALA A 28 -22.58 -32.00 -15.20
CA ALA A 28 -22.09 -30.64 -15.43
C ALA A 28 -22.74 -29.95 -16.63
N LYS A 29 -22.94 -30.67 -17.74
CA LYS A 29 -23.66 -30.16 -18.92
C LYS A 29 -25.14 -29.86 -18.61
N LYS A 30 -25.82 -30.78 -17.89
CA LYS A 30 -27.23 -30.62 -17.48
C LYS A 30 -27.43 -29.37 -16.62
N TYR A 31 -26.54 -29.14 -15.66
CA TYR A 31 -26.60 -28.01 -14.72
C TYR A 31 -25.82 -26.77 -15.19
N LYS A 32 -25.23 -26.80 -16.40
CA LYS A 32 -24.44 -25.69 -17.01
C LYS A 32 -23.28 -25.20 -16.12
N VAL A 33 -22.60 -26.11 -15.44
CA VAL A 33 -21.42 -25.80 -14.62
C VAL A 33 -20.14 -26.05 -15.41
N ASN A 34 -19.26 -25.05 -15.46
CA ASN A 34 -17.95 -25.19 -16.12
C ASN A 34 -17.02 -26.08 -15.28
N ILE A 35 -16.36 -27.04 -15.94
CA ILE A 35 -15.32 -27.87 -15.32
C ILE A 35 -13.95 -27.50 -15.88
N PHE A 36 -13.02 -27.18 -14.99
CA PHE A 36 -11.62 -26.97 -15.31
C PHE A 36 -10.76 -28.11 -14.75
N ARG A 37 -9.63 -28.40 -15.40
CA ARG A 37 -8.69 -29.42 -14.95
C ARG A 37 -7.30 -28.82 -14.76
N SER A 38 -6.62 -29.23 -13.69
CA SER A 38 -5.26 -28.81 -13.38
C SER A 38 -4.43 -30.02 -12.94
N ASN A 39 -3.17 -30.07 -13.38
CA ASN A 39 -2.21 -31.10 -12.96
C ASN A 39 -1.57 -30.79 -11.59
N ILE A 40 -1.87 -29.63 -10.99
CA ILE A 40 -1.31 -29.22 -9.70
C ILE A 40 -1.88 -30.10 -8.58
N LYS A 41 -1.03 -30.45 -7.61
CA LYS A 41 -1.46 -31.15 -6.37
C LYS A 41 -2.51 -30.33 -5.63
N SER A 42 -3.55 -30.98 -5.12
CA SER A 42 -4.73 -30.33 -4.53
C SER A 42 -4.38 -29.27 -3.48
N THR A 43 -3.49 -29.57 -2.54
CA THR A 43 -3.06 -28.61 -1.49
C THR A 43 -2.42 -27.35 -2.07
N ARG A 44 -1.53 -27.49 -3.05
CA ARG A 44 -0.88 -26.36 -3.74
C ARG A 44 -1.86 -25.59 -4.61
N PHE A 45 -2.83 -26.28 -5.22
CA PHE A 45 -3.87 -25.64 -6.01
C PHE A 45 -4.78 -24.79 -5.12
N VAL A 46 -5.28 -25.37 -4.03
CA VAL A 46 -6.14 -24.69 -3.05
C VAL A 46 -5.43 -23.45 -2.50
N SER A 47 -4.19 -23.58 -2.01
CA SER A 47 -3.45 -22.40 -1.52
C SER A 47 -3.30 -21.30 -2.58
N ARG A 48 -3.03 -21.65 -3.85
CA ARG A 48 -2.89 -20.64 -4.92
C ARG A 48 -4.21 -19.95 -5.25
N ILE A 49 -5.29 -20.72 -5.39
CA ILE A 49 -6.58 -20.14 -5.77
C ILE A 49 -7.17 -19.34 -4.61
N THR A 50 -7.00 -19.78 -3.36
CA THR A 50 -7.40 -19.03 -2.17
C THR A 50 -6.69 -17.68 -2.15
N ASN A 51 -5.36 -17.64 -2.19
CA ASN A 51 -4.62 -16.36 -2.20
C ASN A 51 -5.01 -15.44 -3.36
N TYR A 52 -5.29 -16.00 -4.54
CA TYR A 52 -5.76 -15.22 -5.69
C TYR A 52 -7.15 -14.63 -5.42
N LEU A 53 -8.10 -15.45 -4.97
CA LEU A 53 -9.46 -15.02 -4.70
C LEU A 53 -9.51 -14.03 -3.53
N ASP A 54 -8.70 -14.23 -2.50
CA ASP A 54 -8.62 -13.31 -1.35
C ASP A 54 -8.16 -11.92 -1.83
N SER A 55 -7.17 -11.84 -2.72
CA SER A 55 -6.71 -10.56 -3.29
C SER A 55 -7.71 -9.94 -4.28
N GLU A 56 -8.39 -10.74 -5.10
CA GLU A 56 -9.35 -10.23 -6.09
C GLU A 56 -10.66 -9.76 -5.44
N LEU A 57 -11.10 -10.45 -4.38
CA LEU A 57 -12.34 -10.19 -3.65
C LEU A 57 -12.12 -9.34 -2.38
N ALA A 58 -10.87 -8.93 -2.13
CA ALA A 58 -10.49 -8.08 -1.01
C ALA A 58 -11.35 -6.79 -0.96
N PRO A 59 -11.75 -6.35 0.25
CA PRO A 59 -12.36 -5.04 0.43
C PRO A 59 -11.46 -3.94 -0.14
N GLU A 60 -12.06 -2.99 -0.85
CA GLU A 60 -11.33 -1.89 -1.48
C GLU A 60 -11.94 -0.53 -1.19
N THR A 61 -11.10 0.49 -1.14
CA THR A 61 -11.49 1.90 -1.05
C THR A 61 -10.54 2.76 -1.87
N ARG A 62 -10.92 4.00 -2.14
CA ARG A 62 -10.09 4.98 -2.83
C ARG A 62 -9.87 6.19 -1.93
N ILE A 63 -8.61 6.58 -1.76
CA ILE A 63 -8.23 7.77 -0.99
C ILE A 63 -7.50 8.75 -1.91
N HIS A 64 -7.80 10.04 -1.72
CA HIS A 64 -7.06 11.10 -2.39
C HIS A 64 -5.71 11.34 -1.71
N GLY A 65 -4.63 11.30 -2.48
CA GLY A 65 -3.27 11.41 -1.95
C GLY A 65 -2.23 10.91 -2.93
N VAL A 66 -0.99 10.84 -2.48
CA VAL A 66 0.15 10.38 -3.27
C VAL A 66 0.82 9.22 -2.56
N LEU A 67 0.93 8.07 -3.21
CA LEU A 67 1.60 6.90 -2.67
C LEU A 67 2.98 6.76 -3.30
N VAL A 68 4.00 6.76 -2.46
CA VAL A 68 5.41 6.64 -2.84
C VAL A 68 6.10 5.52 -2.08
N ASP A 69 7.16 4.97 -2.66
CA ASP A 69 8.05 4.02 -2.02
C ASP A 69 9.40 4.70 -1.73
N VAL A 70 9.63 4.98 -0.44
CA VAL A 70 10.82 5.66 0.07
C VAL A 70 11.62 4.67 0.91
N TYR A 71 12.84 4.34 0.45
CA TYR A 71 13.70 3.34 1.10
C TYR A 71 13.06 1.96 1.34
N GLY A 72 12.08 1.57 0.51
CA GLY A 72 11.35 0.32 0.66
C GLY A 72 10.07 0.44 1.48
N ILE A 73 9.77 1.60 2.07
CA ILE A 73 8.58 1.88 2.88
C ILE A 73 7.52 2.53 2.00
N GLY A 74 6.32 1.94 1.95
CA GLY A 74 5.18 2.56 1.29
C GLY A 74 4.58 3.67 2.15
N ILE A 75 4.64 4.91 1.66
CA ILE A 75 4.19 6.11 2.36
C ILE A 75 3.04 6.73 1.58
N LEU A 76 1.87 6.80 2.22
CA LEU A 76 0.72 7.54 1.71
C LEU A 76 0.78 8.98 2.20
N ILE A 77 1.06 9.91 1.29
CA ILE A 77 1.10 11.34 1.54
C ILE A 77 -0.31 11.91 1.33
N THR A 78 -0.90 12.46 2.39
CA THR A 78 -2.22 13.10 2.38
C THR A 78 -2.11 14.58 2.75
N GLY A 79 -3.19 15.33 2.60
CA GLY A 79 -3.24 16.75 2.88
C GLY A 79 -4.16 17.49 1.91
N GLU A 80 -4.41 18.77 2.19
CA GLU A 80 -5.29 19.61 1.38
C GLU A 80 -4.84 19.72 -0.09
N SER A 81 -5.77 20.09 -0.97
CA SER A 81 -5.43 20.31 -2.38
C SER A 81 -4.46 21.49 -2.51
N GLY A 82 -3.39 21.32 -3.29
CA GLY A 82 -2.40 22.37 -3.51
C GLY A 82 -1.40 22.61 -2.38
N ILE A 83 -1.39 21.77 -1.35
CA ILE A 83 -0.42 21.85 -0.26
C ILE A 83 1.01 21.42 -0.68
N GLY A 84 1.17 20.80 -1.85
CA GLY A 84 2.48 20.38 -2.38
C GLY A 84 2.72 18.88 -2.39
N LYS A 85 1.68 18.03 -2.37
CA LYS A 85 1.81 16.56 -2.36
C LYS A 85 2.55 16.05 -3.60
N SER A 86 2.10 16.45 -4.79
CA SER A 86 2.65 15.99 -6.07
C SER A 86 4.04 16.58 -6.35
N GLU A 87 4.31 17.83 -5.94
CA GLU A 87 5.65 18.44 -6.00
C GLU A 87 6.64 17.72 -5.06
N THR A 88 6.19 17.33 -3.87
CA THR A 88 7.01 16.52 -2.93
C THR A 88 7.31 15.15 -3.53
N ALA A 89 6.32 14.52 -4.19
CA ALA A 89 6.51 13.25 -4.87
C ALA A 89 7.52 13.36 -6.02
N LEU A 90 7.43 14.42 -6.83
CA LEU A 90 8.39 14.70 -7.89
C LEU A 90 9.83 14.81 -7.36
N GLU A 91 10.01 15.52 -6.24
CA GLU A 91 11.33 15.63 -5.62
C GLU A 91 11.84 14.28 -5.10
N LEU A 92 10.98 13.48 -4.47
CA LEU A 92 11.34 12.13 -4.02
C LEU A 92 11.75 11.23 -5.20
N ILE A 93 11.04 11.30 -6.33
CA ILE A 93 11.39 10.57 -7.55
C ILE A 93 12.78 10.99 -8.05
N LYS A 94 13.06 12.30 -8.09
CA LYS A 94 14.37 12.82 -8.48
C LYS A 94 15.51 12.33 -7.55
N ARG A 95 15.19 12.03 -6.29
CA ARG A 95 16.12 11.45 -5.30
C ARG A 95 16.26 9.93 -5.40
N GLY A 96 15.58 9.28 -6.35
CA GLY A 96 15.67 7.84 -6.61
C GLY A 96 14.56 7.01 -5.96
N HIS A 97 13.54 7.64 -5.38
CA HIS A 97 12.35 6.95 -4.87
C HIS A 97 11.35 6.69 -5.97
N ARG A 98 10.32 5.92 -5.66
CA ARG A 98 9.40 5.40 -6.69
C ARG A 98 7.98 5.86 -6.45
N LEU A 99 7.28 6.23 -7.51
CA LEU A 99 5.86 6.56 -7.49
C LEU A 99 5.03 5.29 -7.62
N ILE A 100 3.98 5.17 -6.81
CA ILE A 100 2.93 4.18 -7.05
C ILE A 100 1.75 4.87 -7.72
N ALA A 101 1.23 5.91 -7.07
CA ALA A 101 0.01 6.61 -7.47
C ALA A 101 0.07 8.09 -7.09
N ASP A 102 -0.51 8.95 -7.92
CA ASP A 102 -0.77 10.37 -7.66
C ASP A 102 -2.28 10.64 -7.78
N ASP A 103 -2.76 11.64 -7.04
CA ASP A 103 -4.16 12.05 -6.90
C ASP A 103 -5.11 10.99 -6.30
N ALA A 104 -5.20 9.79 -6.87
CA ALA A 104 -6.10 8.72 -6.44
C ALA A 104 -5.34 7.42 -6.16
N VAL A 105 -5.47 6.91 -4.94
CA VAL A 105 -4.86 5.65 -4.50
C VAL A 105 -5.96 4.63 -4.24
N ASP A 106 -5.94 3.54 -5.01
CA ASP A 106 -6.79 2.38 -4.78
C ASP A 106 -6.17 1.50 -3.71
N ILE A 107 -6.84 1.36 -2.57
CA ILE A 107 -6.36 0.65 -1.40
C ILE A 107 -7.19 -0.61 -1.21
N LYS A 108 -6.50 -1.74 -1.10
CA LYS A 108 -7.09 -3.05 -0.76
C LYS A 108 -6.57 -3.53 0.58
N GLU A 109 -7.45 -4.16 1.35
CA GLU A 109 -7.07 -4.90 2.55
C GLU A 109 -6.86 -6.38 2.19
N ILE A 110 -5.64 -6.87 2.41
CA ILE A 110 -5.25 -8.26 2.13
C ILE A 110 -4.47 -8.77 3.33
N ASP A 111 -4.98 -9.82 3.99
CA ASP A 111 -4.36 -10.49 5.13
C ASP A 111 -3.96 -9.52 6.28
N GLY A 112 -4.83 -8.56 6.60
CA GLY A 112 -4.59 -7.56 7.65
C GLY A 112 -3.63 -6.45 7.26
N PHE A 113 -3.26 -6.34 5.98
CA PHE A 113 -2.38 -5.30 5.47
C PHE A 113 -3.04 -4.51 4.36
N LEU A 114 -2.73 -3.21 4.32
CA LEU A 114 -3.19 -2.33 3.25
C LEU A 114 -2.18 -2.29 2.11
N TYR A 115 -2.65 -2.55 0.90
CA TYR A 115 -1.90 -2.41 -0.32
C TYR A 115 -2.50 -1.31 -1.17
N GLY A 116 -1.71 -0.30 -1.49
CA GLY A 116 -2.09 0.77 -2.40
C GLY A 116 -1.60 0.51 -3.82
N ASN A 117 -2.43 0.90 -4.78
CA ASN A 117 -2.23 0.80 -6.21
C ASN A 117 -2.70 2.08 -6.90
N CYS A 118 -2.28 2.27 -8.14
CA CYS A 118 -2.79 3.34 -8.99
C CYS A 118 -3.89 2.85 -9.93
N PRO A 119 -4.97 3.63 -10.13
CA PRO A 119 -5.91 3.40 -11.22
C PRO A 119 -5.18 3.25 -12.55
N TYR A 120 -5.67 2.35 -13.41
CA TYR A 120 -5.01 2.05 -14.69
C TYR A 120 -4.80 3.28 -15.57
N ILE A 121 -5.76 4.21 -15.58
CA ILE A 121 -5.76 5.40 -16.44
C ILE A 121 -4.65 6.40 -16.07
N THR A 122 -4.33 6.53 -14.78
CA THR A 122 -3.34 7.50 -14.26
C THR A 122 -2.00 6.85 -13.91
N ARG A 123 -1.81 5.58 -14.27
CA ARG A 123 -0.60 4.83 -13.93
C ARG A 123 0.65 5.50 -14.51
N GLY A 124 1.61 5.81 -13.62
CA GLY A 124 2.87 6.45 -13.99
C GLY A 124 2.74 7.92 -14.38
N MET A 125 1.53 8.49 -14.29
CA MET A 125 1.27 9.89 -14.55
C MET A 125 1.35 10.68 -13.24
N LEU A 126 1.84 11.91 -13.32
CA LEU A 126 1.94 12.84 -12.20
C LEU A 126 1.50 14.23 -12.67
N GLU A 127 0.56 14.87 -11.97
CA GLU A 127 0.18 16.25 -12.26
C GLU A 127 1.12 17.22 -11.52
N VAL A 128 1.82 18.07 -12.28
CA VAL A 128 2.70 19.10 -11.70
C VAL A 128 2.17 20.47 -12.10
N ARG A 129 1.82 21.30 -11.11
CA ARG A 129 1.29 22.64 -11.37
C ARG A 129 2.29 23.47 -12.17
N GLY A 130 1.78 24.12 -13.22
CA GLY A 130 2.59 24.91 -14.16
C GLY A 130 3.29 24.10 -15.26
N MET A 131 3.38 22.77 -15.13
CA MET A 131 3.92 21.88 -16.17
C MET A 131 2.85 21.00 -16.83
N GLY A 132 1.74 20.73 -16.14
CA GLY A 132 0.71 19.80 -16.57
C GLY A 132 1.03 18.36 -16.14
N ILE A 133 0.39 17.40 -16.81
CA ILE A 133 0.58 15.97 -16.55
C ILE A 133 1.89 15.52 -17.22
N ILE A 134 2.72 14.79 -16.47
CA ILE A 134 3.97 14.20 -16.96
C ILE A 134 3.94 12.67 -16.81
N ASP A 135 4.63 11.98 -17.72
CA ASP A 135 4.91 10.55 -17.61
C ASP A 135 6.23 10.34 -16.86
N VAL A 136 6.13 9.87 -15.62
CA VAL A 136 7.28 9.62 -14.74
C VAL A 136 8.19 8.53 -15.31
N SER A 137 7.61 7.49 -15.91
CA SER A 137 8.36 6.37 -16.45
C SER A 137 9.17 6.75 -17.69
N ALA A 138 8.63 7.64 -18.52
CA ALA A 138 9.31 8.14 -19.71
C ALA A 138 10.48 9.10 -19.35
N ILE A 139 10.30 9.92 -18.31
CA ILE A 139 11.28 10.95 -17.94
C ILE A 139 12.37 10.41 -17.00
N TYR A 140 11.99 9.60 -16.01
CA TYR A 140 12.88 9.13 -14.95
C TYR A 140 13.19 7.62 -15.04
N GLY A 141 12.64 6.93 -16.03
CA GLY A 141 12.85 5.50 -16.25
C GLY A 141 11.80 4.62 -15.56
N SER A 142 11.64 3.39 -16.07
CA SER A 142 10.65 2.43 -15.58
C SER A 142 10.88 1.99 -14.14
N SER A 143 12.11 2.12 -13.62
CA SER A 143 12.43 1.85 -12.21
C SER A 143 11.82 2.85 -11.23
N SER A 144 11.39 4.02 -11.71
CA SER A 144 10.82 5.11 -10.91
C SER A 144 9.34 4.92 -10.61
N ILE A 145 8.74 3.84 -11.10
CA ILE A 145 7.35 3.47 -10.83
C ILE A 145 7.26 2.07 -10.22
N VAL A 146 6.26 1.86 -9.37
CA VAL A 146 5.90 0.54 -8.82
C VAL A 146 4.40 0.37 -8.92
N THR A 147 3.93 -0.81 -9.32
CA THR A 147 2.49 -1.04 -9.55
C THR A 147 1.69 -1.14 -8.26
N ASN A 148 2.29 -1.72 -7.21
CA ASN A 148 1.65 -1.99 -5.92
C ASN A 148 2.63 -1.79 -4.76
N LYS A 149 2.14 -1.33 -3.61
CA LYS A 149 2.96 -1.22 -2.41
C LYS A 149 2.14 -1.34 -1.15
N LYS A 150 2.66 -2.07 -0.15
CA LYS A 150 2.10 -2.07 1.20
C LYS A 150 2.23 -0.68 1.82
N ILE A 151 1.12 -0.11 2.26
CA ILE A 151 1.09 1.18 2.98
C ILE A 151 1.51 0.89 4.42
N SER A 152 2.61 1.50 4.85
CA SER A 152 3.18 1.28 6.18
C SER A 152 3.13 2.54 7.04
N LEU A 153 3.11 3.72 6.41
CA LEU A 153 3.09 5.00 7.08
C LEU A 153 2.21 5.98 6.29
N ILE A 154 1.42 6.79 7.00
CA ILE A 154 0.67 7.91 6.44
C ILE A 154 1.34 9.19 6.89
N ILE A 155 1.70 10.06 5.96
CA ILE A 155 2.20 11.40 6.26
C ILE A 155 1.17 12.43 5.81
N SER A 156 0.53 13.09 6.76
CA SER A 156 -0.45 14.13 6.49
C SER A 156 0.24 15.48 6.50
N LEU A 157 0.38 16.08 5.32
CA LEU A 157 0.84 17.44 5.17
C LEU A 157 -0.23 18.39 5.69
N VAL A 158 0.15 19.31 6.58
CA VAL A 158 -0.75 20.31 7.17
C VAL A 158 -0.13 21.70 7.07
N ASN A 159 -0.96 22.72 6.92
CA ASN A 159 -0.50 24.10 7.03
C ASN A 159 -0.03 24.36 8.46
N TRP A 160 1.09 25.07 8.60
CA TRP A 160 1.56 25.46 9.93
C TRP A 160 0.53 26.38 10.61
N ASP A 161 0.09 25.99 11.81
CA ASP A 161 -0.71 26.83 12.70
C ASP A 161 0.05 27.02 14.01
N ASP A 162 0.29 28.26 14.42
CA ASP A 162 0.95 28.60 15.69
C ASP A 162 0.12 28.15 16.91
N LYS A 163 -1.14 27.77 16.72
CA LYS A 163 -2.04 27.26 17.77
C LYS A 163 -2.05 25.74 17.90
N GLN A 164 -1.49 25.00 16.94
CA GLN A 164 -1.36 23.55 17.05
C GLN A 164 -0.08 23.21 17.80
N ASP A 165 -0.22 22.50 18.92
CA ASP A 165 0.92 21.96 19.65
C ASP A 165 1.38 20.70 18.92
N PHE A 166 2.41 20.84 18.07
CA PHE A 166 3.05 19.71 17.42
C PHE A 166 3.94 19.00 18.44
N ASP A 167 3.76 17.69 18.62
CA ASP A 167 4.65 16.89 19.46
C ASP A 167 6.09 17.04 18.95
N ARG A 168 6.92 17.69 19.75
CA ARG A 168 8.32 18.04 19.41
C ARG A 168 9.27 16.86 19.62
N LEU A 169 8.84 15.86 20.38
CA LEU A 169 9.65 14.71 20.75
C LEU A 169 9.23 13.43 20.02
N GLY A 170 8.03 13.43 19.41
CA GLY A 170 7.51 12.30 18.63
C GLY A 170 7.33 11.06 19.47
N VAL A 171 6.89 11.24 20.73
CA VAL A 171 6.73 10.17 21.71
C VAL A 171 5.40 9.45 21.48
N ASP A 172 4.36 10.20 21.10
CA ASP A 172 3.04 9.65 20.85
C ASP A 172 2.88 9.32 19.36
N LYS A 173 2.67 8.04 19.07
CA LYS A 173 2.34 7.57 17.72
C LYS A 173 0.85 7.74 17.47
N GLU A 174 0.50 8.55 16.49
CA GLU A 174 -0.86 8.60 15.97
C GLU A 174 -1.10 7.45 15.00
N TYR A 175 -2.35 7.00 14.92
CA TYR A 175 -2.77 5.98 13.97
C TYR A 175 -4.03 6.43 13.23
N THR A 176 -4.23 5.90 12.03
CA THR A 176 -5.46 6.07 11.26
C THR A 176 -5.93 4.72 10.77
N GLU A 177 -7.23 4.49 10.90
CA GLU A 177 -7.87 3.26 10.45
C GLU A 177 -8.35 3.41 9.00
N ILE A 178 -7.99 2.46 8.15
CA ILE A 178 -8.48 2.34 6.78
C ILE A 178 -8.87 0.87 6.58
N LEU A 179 -10.11 0.61 6.16
CA LEU A 179 -10.64 -0.75 5.97
C LEU A 179 -10.45 -1.65 7.23
N GLY A 180 -10.55 -1.08 8.44
CA GLY A 180 -10.35 -1.82 9.69
C GLY A 180 -8.88 -2.07 10.07
N VAL A 181 -7.91 -1.61 9.27
CA VAL A 181 -6.48 -1.74 9.54
C VAL A 181 -5.92 -0.41 10.07
N SER A 182 -5.27 -0.48 11.22
CA SER A 182 -4.59 0.66 11.85
C SER A 182 -3.21 0.88 11.24
N VAL A 183 -2.95 2.08 10.73
CA VAL A 183 -1.66 2.48 10.14
C VAL A 183 -1.10 3.70 10.86
N GLU A 184 0.20 3.68 11.16
CA GLU A 184 0.91 4.79 11.79
C GLU A 184 0.76 6.06 10.93
N LYS A 185 0.42 7.17 11.58
CA LYS A 185 0.21 8.47 10.95
C LYS A 185 1.13 9.50 11.59
N MET A 186 1.71 10.35 10.75
CA MET A 186 2.53 11.48 11.14
C MET A 186 1.96 12.76 10.54
N LEU A 187 1.77 13.78 11.37
CA LEU A 187 1.45 15.13 10.90
C LEU A 187 2.75 15.85 10.56
N LEU A 188 2.86 16.34 9.33
CA LEU A 188 4.04 17.06 8.87
C LEU A 188 3.65 18.49 8.48
N PRO A 189 3.96 19.49 9.33
CA PRO A 189 3.61 20.87 9.03
C PRO A 189 4.55 21.47 7.98
N ILE A 190 3.95 22.11 6.97
CA ILE A 190 4.69 22.77 5.90
C ILE A 190 5.01 24.21 6.31
N ARG A 191 6.29 24.59 6.14
CA ARG A 191 6.79 25.96 6.27
C ARG A 191 7.65 26.31 5.06
N PRO A 192 7.59 27.55 4.56
CA PRO A 192 8.51 28.03 3.53
C PRO A 192 9.97 27.78 3.93
N GLY A 193 10.79 27.34 2.97
CA GLY A 193 12.21 27.03 3.20
C GLY A 193 12.50 25.64 3.76
N ARG A 194 11.49 24.84 4.12
CA ARG A 194 11.67 23.41 4.46
C ARG A 194 11.59 22.55 3.20
N ASN A 195 12.53 21.61 3.10
CA ASN A 195 12.47 20.57 2.09
C ASN A 195 11.66 19.38 2.63
N ILE A 196 10.42 19.24 2.17
CA ILE A 196 9.50 18.23 2.67
C ILE A 196 9.96 16.82 2.29
N ALA A 197 10.52 16.64 1.08
CA ALA A 197 11.05 15.34 0.64
C ALA A 197 12.13 14.80 1.59
N VAL A 198 13.06 15.66 2.05
CA VAL A 198 14.09 15.28 3.04
C VAL A 198 13.47 14.84 4.36
N ILE A 199 12.42 15.51 4.82
CA ILE A 199 11.76 15.14 6.07
C ILE A 199 11.03 13.80 5.92
N ILE A 200 10.39 13.56 4.78
CA ILE A 200 9.77 12.26 4.48
C ILE A 200 10.82 11.15 4.40
N GLU A 201 11.99 11.40 3.80
CA GLU A 201 13.12 10.46 3.81
C GLU A 201 13.58 10.12 5.24
N ALA A 202 13.69 11.14 6.10
CA ALA A 202 14.04 10.97 7.51
C ALA A 202 12.97 10.18 8.27
N ALA A 203 11.69 10.47 8.02
CA ALA A 203 10.57 9.73 8.61
C ALA A 203 10.58 8.25 8.18
N ALA A 204 10.84 7.97 6.90
CA ALA A 204 10.96 6.61 6.37
C ALA A 204 12.13 5.84 7.04
N ALA A 205 13.28 6.50 7.18
CA ALA A 205 14.45 5.92 7.84
C ALA A 205 14.19 5.66 9.33
N ASN A 206 13.53 6.59 10.02
CA ASN A 206 13.16 6.45 11.42
C ASN A 206 12.15 5.32 11.64
N PHE A 207 11.12 5.23 10.78
CA PHE A 207 10.14 4.15 10.81
C PHE A 207 10.83 2.77 10.67
N ARG A 208 11.78 2.66 9.74
CA ARG A 208 12.59 1.44 9.58
C ARG A 208 13.46 1.14 10.80
N TYR A 209 14.06 2.16 11.41
CA TYR A 209 14.84 1.99 12.64
C TYR A 209 13.98 1.42 13.79
N HIS A 210 12.80 1.98 14.04
CA HIS A 210 11.88 1.49 15.08
C HIS A 210 11.38 0.06 14.83
N ALA A 211 11.28 -0.38 13.58
CA ALA A 211 10.93 -1.76 13.26
C ALA A 211 12.05 -2.77 13.60
N THR A 212 13.29 -2.31 13.83
CA THR A 212 14.48 -3.16 14.04
C THR A 212 15.18 -2.95 15.38
N SER A 213 14.90 -1.85 16.08
CA SER A 213 15.54 -1.47 17.34
C SER A 213 14.55 -1.50 18.50
N ASN A 214 14.98 -2.05 19.64
CA ASN A 214 14.23 -2.05 20.89
C ASN A 214 14.39 -0.75 21.70
N SER A 215 15.10 0.26 21.18
CA SER A 215 15.36 1.51 21.91
C SER A 215 15.11 2.75 21.06
N THR A 216 14.46 3.74 21.66
CA THR A 216 14.18 5.03 21.00
C THR A 216 15.36 6.00 21.14
N PRO A 217 15.51 6.99 20.25
CA PRO A 217 16.47 8.07 20.44
C PRO A 217 16.27 8.83 21.75
N VAL A 218 15.02 8.98 22.21
CA VAL A 218 14.68 9.62 23.49
C VAL A 218 15.23 8.80 24.66
N GLU A 219 14.98 7.50 24.70
CA GLU A 219 15.55 6.61 25.73
C GLU A 219 17.08 6.61 25.71
N THR A 220 17.69 6.73 24.52
CA THR A 220 19.14 6.84 24.39
C THR A 220 19.66 8.14 25.02
N ILE A 221 18.94 9.25 24.84
CA ILE A 221 19.28 10.54 25.45
C ILE A 221 19.07 10.46 26.96
N GLU A 222 17.95 9.93 27.44
CA GLU A 222 17.65 9.75 28.87
C GLU A 222 18.72 8.90 29.56
N LYS A 223 19.13 7.80 28.93
CA LYS A 223 20.22 6.95 29.42
C LYS A 223 21.52 7.75 29.55
N ARG A 224 21.90 8.54 28.55
CA ARG A 224 23.13 9.37 28.61
C ARG A 224 23.05 10.46 29.67
N ILE A 225 21.89 11.09 29.85
CA ILE A 225 21.66 12.08 30.91
C ILE A 225 21.82 11.42 32.28
N SER A 226 21.29 10.20 32.47
CA SER A 226 21.45 9.47 33.73
C SER A 226 22.91 9.09 34.04
N GLU A 227 23.70 8.77 33.00
CA GLU A 227 25.13 8.45 33.12
C GLU A 227 26.00 9.68 33.45
N MET A 228 25.55 10.89 33.10
CA MET A 228 26.25 12.16 33.43
C MET A 228 25.97 12.67 34.84
N ASN A 229 24.91 12.18 35.50
CA ASN A 229 24.49 12.59 36.85
C ASN A 229 25.05 11.67 37.96
N TYR A 230 25.97 10.77 37.62
CA TYR A 230 26.79 9.94 38.53
C TYR A 230 28.27 10.27 38.36
#